data_AF-A0A958RTW6-F1
#
_entry.id   AF-A0A958RTW6-F1
#
_cell.length_a   1.000
_cell.length_b   1.000
_cell.length_c   1.000
_cell.angle_alpha   90.00
_cell.angle_beta   90.00
_cell.angle_gamma   90.00
#
_symmetry.space_group_name_H-M   'P 1'
#
loop_
_entity.id
_entity.type
_entity.pdbx_description
1 polymer ?
#
loop_
_entity_poly.entity_id
_entity_poly.type
_entity_poly.pdbx_seq_one_letter_code
_entity_poly.pdbx_strand_id
1 'polypeptide(L)'
;MELEVLKKKVSTYKGPKGRVSITSNELLLEILSAWEQWTGPAEGFYKALGISRNGISSIIGRAKKLRREGFPEPDFKEIQVADRPVSNSDCSGAEIIWDNGRLIRFRQVELLIDFLKKVV
;
A
#
# COMPACT_ATOMS: atom_id res chain seq x y z
N MET A 1 -6.00 12.52 3.59
CA MET A 1 -5.43 11.76 2.47
C MET A 1 -5.39 12.67 1.25
N GLU A 2 -4.32 12.68 0.46
CA GLU A 2 -4.28 13.50 -0.76
C GLU A 2 -5.30 13.01 -1.80
N LEU A 3 -6.09 13.94 -2.34
CA LEU A 3 -7.11 13.67 -3.37
C LEU A 3 -6.55 13.01 -4.62
N GLU A 4 -5.26 13.22 -4.92
CA GLU A 4 -4.59 12.58 -6.05
C GLU A 4 -4.47 11.06 -5.87
N VAL A 5 -4.14 10.61 -4.66
CA VAL A 5 -4.07 9.18 -4.34
C VAL A 5 -5.46 8.57 -4.46
N LEU A 6 -6.48 9.25 -3.94
CA LEU A 6 -7.85 8.80 -4.03
C LEU A 6 -8.35 8.72 -5.48
N LYS A 7 -8.01 9.70 -6.32
CA LYS A 7 -8.29 9.70 -7.76
C LYS A 7 -7.65 8.50 -8.46
N LYS A 8 -6.38 8.19 -8.14
CA LYS A 8 -5.68 7.01 -8.67
C LYS A 8 -6.37 5.72 -8.24
N LYS A 9 -6.72 5.58 -6.96
CA LYS A 9 -7.47 4.42 -6.44
C LYS A 9 -8.83 4.28 -7.13
N VAL A 10 -9.59 5.36 -7.31
CA VAL A 10 -10.88 5.33 -8.02
C VAL A 10 -10.73 4.91 -9.49
N SER A 11 -9.63 5.32 -10.13
CA SER A 11 -9.41 5.04 -11.56
C SER A 11 -9.27 3.56 -11.88
N THR A 12 -8.81 2.72 -10.93
CA THR A 12 -8.70 1.27 -11.11
C THR A 12 -10.06 0.57 -11.18
N TYR A 13 -11.14 1.23 -10.72
CA TYR A 13 -12.51 0.72 -10.75
C TYR A 13 -13.33 1.25 -11.94
N LYS A 14 -12.68 1.87 -12.94
CA LYS A 14 -13.32 2.32 -14.18
C LYS A 14 -13.48 1.14 -15.13
N GLY A 15 -14.72 0.85 -15.52
CA GLY A 15 -15.01 -0.13 -16.55
C GLY A 15 -14.76 0.39 -17.97
N PRO A 16 -14.88 -0.47 -19.00
CA PRO A 16 -14.64 -0.13 -20.41
C PRO A 16 -15.48 1.05 -20.93
N LYS A 17 -16.66 1.28 -20.34
CA LYS A 17 -17.57 2.39 -20.67
C LYS A 17 -17.30 3.67 -19.86
N GLY A 18 -16.17 3.76 -19.15
CA GLY A 18 -15.80 4.90 -18.30
C GLY A 18 -16.61 5.04 -17.01
N ARG A 19 -17.55 4.13 -16.74
CA ARG A 19 -18.34 4.12 -15.50
C ARG A 19 -17.50 3.57 -14.35
N VAL A 20 -17.44 4.33 -13.26
CA VAL A 20 -16.82 3.91 -12.00
C VAL A 20 -17.78 2.98 -11.26
N SER A 21 -17.33 1.77 -10.92
CA SER A 21 -18.09 0.83 -10.09
C SER A 21 -17.22 0.33 -8.95
N ILE A 22 -17.37 0.97 -7.79
CA ILE A 22 -16.57 0.64 -6.61
C ILE A 22 -17.17 -0.59 -5.91
N THR A 23 -16.37 -1.65 -5.86
CA THR A 23 -16.68 -2.91 -5.18
C THR A 23 -15.99 -3.04 -3.83
N SER A 24 -14.88 -2.32 -3.60
CA SER A 24 -14.17 -2.32 -2.30
C SER A 24 -14.89 -1.44 -1.28
N ASN A 25 -15.21 -2.03 -0.13
CA ASN A 25 -15.83 -1.35 1.01
C ASN A 25 -14.89 -0.36 1.69
N GLU A 26 -13.60 -0.69 1.76
CA GLU A 26 -12.55 0.23 2.26
C GLU A 26 -12.51 1.50 1.42
N LEU A 27 -12.49 1.37 0.09
CA LEU A 27 -12.46 2.53 -0.80
C LEU A 27 -13.74 3.37 -0.69
N LEU A 28 -14.90 2.77 -0.43
CA LEU A 28 -16.13 3.52 -0.17
C LEU A 28 -16.00 4.40 1.09
N LEU A 29 -15.45 3.83 2.17
CA LEU A 29 -15.25 4.56 3.42
C LEU A 29 -14.16 5.64 3.30
N GLU A 30 -13.09 5.36 2.55
CA GLU A 30 -12.07 6.36 2.22
C GLU A 30 -12.66 7.55 1.46
N ILE A 31 -13.50 7.29 0.45
CA ILE A 31 -14.18 8.35 -0.31
C ILE A 31 -15.13 9.15 0.57
N LEU A 32 -15.87 8.48 1.47
CA LEU A 32 -16.76 9.16 2.41
C LEU A 32 -15.97 10.06 3.37
N SER A 33 -14.85 9.57 3.92
CA SER A 33 -13.99 10.37 4.80
C SER A 33 -13.42 11.59 4.07
N ALA A 34 -12.94 11.42 2.83
CA ALA A 34 -12.45 12.53 2.02
C ALA A 34 -13.55 13.55 1.67
N TRP A 35 -14.78 13.08 1.44
CA TRP A 35 -15.94 13.94 1.21
C TRP A 35 -16.30 14.77 2.45
N GLU A 36 -16.25 14.16 3.65
CA GLU A 36 -16.55 14.84 4.91
C GLU A 36 -15.48 15.89 5.28
N GLN A 37 -14.23 15.69 4.85
CA GLN A 37 -13.13 16.64 5.06
C GLN A 37 -13.03 17.72 3.97
N TRP A 38 -13.81 17.61 2.90
CA TRP A 38 -13.75 18.55 1.79
C TRP A 38 -14.38 19.89 2.17
N THR A 39 -13.59 20.97 2.08
CA THR A 39 -14.01 22.34 2.44
C THR A 39 -14.44 23.17 1.24
N GLY A 40 -14.24 22.67 0.02
CA GLY A 40 -14.57 23.38 -1.21
C GLY A 40 -16.01 23.10 -1.72
N PRO A 41 -16.36 23.63 -2.90
CA PRO A 41 -17.63 23.31 -3.55
C PRO A 41 -17.74 21.83 -3.89
N ALA A 42 -18.95 21.27 -3.76
CA ALA A 42 -19.25 19.88 -4.08
C ALA A 42 -18.76 19.45 -5.49
N GLU A 43 -18.97 20.32 -6.48
CA GLU A 43 -18.56 20.06 -7.86
C GLU A 43 -17.04 19.91 -8.02
N GLY A 44 -16.26 20.66 -7.21
CA GLY A 44 -14.80 20.57 -7.19
C GLY A 44 -14.32 19.19 -6.77
N PHE A 45 -14.96 18.60 -5.77
CA PHE A 45 -14.65 17.23 -5.33
C PHE A 45 -14.94 16.19 -6.43
N TYR A 46 -16.08 16.32 -7.12
CA TYR A 46 -16.48 15.39 -8.18
C TYR A 46 -15.51 15.43 -9.36
N LYS A 47 -15.11 16.65 -9.76
CA LYS A 47 -14.10 16.90 -10.79
C LYS A 47 -12.73 16.37 -10.37
N ALA A 48 -12.32 16.58 -9.13
CA ALA A 48 -11.04 16.09 -8.61
C ALA A 48 -10.95 14.55 -8.70
N LEU A 49 -12.03 13.84 -8.38
CA LEU A 49 -12.09 12.38 -8.50
C LEU A 49 -12.39 11.86 -9.92
N GLY A 50 -12.77 12.74 -10.84
CA GLY A 50 -13.15 12.37 -12.21
C GLY A 50 -14.38 11.46 -12.26
N ILE A 51 -15.37 11.72 -11.39
CA ILE A 51 -16.64 10.99 -11.29
C ILE A 51 -17.78 11.96 -11.60
N SER A 52 -18.82 11.47 -12.29
CA SER A 52 -20.03 12.27 -12.51
C SER A 52 -20.79 12.52 -11.19
N ARG A 53 -21.55 13.62 -11.15
CA ARG A 53 -22.40 13.98 -9.99
C ARG A 53 -23.36 12.84 -9.57
N ASN A 54 -23.94 12.12 -10.53
CA ASN A 54 -24.84 11.02 -10.21
C ASN A 54 -24.08 9.80 -9.67
N GLY A 55 -22.87 9.53 -10.21
CA GLY A 55 -22.04 8.42 -9.76
C GLY A 55 -21.56 8.60 -8.32
N ILE A 56 -21.06 9.78 -7.99
CA ILE A 56 -20.55 10.08 -6.64
C ILE A 56 -21.67 10.11 -5.59
N SER A 57 -22.88 10.60 -5.92
CA SER A 57 -24.03 10.54 -5.00
C SER A 57 -24.41 9.10 -4.64
N SER A 58 -24.39 8.18 -5.61
CA SER A 58 -24.62 6.75 -5.36
C SER A 58 -23.52 6.13 -4.49
N ILE A 59 -22.25 6.47 -4.76
CA ILE A 59 -21.09 6.01 -3.98
C ILE A 59 -21.18 6.49 -2.53
N ILE A 60 -21.42 7.78 -2.30
CA ILE A 60 -21.55 8.36 -0.96
C ILE A 60 -22.74 7.75 -0.22
N GLY A 61 -23.88 7.54 -0.89
CA GLY A 61 -25.05 6.90 -0.30
C GLY A 61 -24.76 5.47 0.17
N ARG A 62 -24.05 4.68 -0.65
CA ARG A 62 -23.59 3.34 -0.28
C ARG A 62 -22.60 3.38 0.88
N ALA A 63 -21.63 4.28 0.85
CA ALA A 63 -20.63 4.42 1.91
C ALA A 63 -21.27 4.82 3.26
N LYS A 64 -22.24 5.74 3.26
CA LYS A 64 -23.00 6.11 4.47
C LYS A 64 -23.82 4.95 5.00
N LYS A 65 -24.44 4.17 4.11
CA LYS A 65 -25.17 2.95 4.50
C LYS A 65 -24.22 1.96 5.17
N LEU A 66 -23.07 1.70 4.54
CA LEU A 66 -22.02 0.83 5.07
C LEU A 66 -21.50 1.27 6.45
N ARG A 67 -21.24 2.57 6.64
CA ARG A 67 -20.81 3.12 7.93
C ARG A 67 -21.85 2.94 9.04
N ARG A 68 -23.14 3.05 8.71
CA ARG A 68 -24.24 2.91 9.66
C ARG A 68 -24.54 1.46 10.02
N GLU A 69 -24.51 0.57 9.04
CA GLU A 69 -24.78 -0.86 9.24
C GLU A 69 -23.57 -1.60 9.83
N GLY A 70 -22.40 -0.99 9.75
CA GLY A 70 -21.13 -1.65 10.02
C GLY A 70 -20.72 -2.52 8.84
N PHE A 71 -19.41 -2.67 8.64
CA PHE A 71 -18.88 -3.71 7.79
C PHE A 71 -18.08 -4.65 8.69
N PRO A 72 -18.27 -5.99 8.62
CA PRO A 72 -17.40 -6.92 9.32
C PRO A 72 -15.97 -6.60 8.93
N GLU A 73 -15.18 -6.17 9.91
CA GLU A 73 -13.74 -6.01 9.73
C GLU A 73 -13.22 -7.38 9.28
N PRO A 74 -12.49 -7.49 8.15
CA PRO A 74 -11.90 -8.76 7.79
C PRO A 74 -11.01 -9.19 8.96
N ASP A 75 -11.22 -10.40 9.47
CA ASP A 75 -10.41 -10.98 10.54
C ASP A 75 -8.93 -10.70 10.25
N PHE A 76 -8.21 -10.20 11.26
CA PHE A 76 -6.80 -9.84 11.13
C PHE A 76 -6.04 -10.96 10.42
N LYS A 77 -5.60 -10.69 9.19
CA LYS A 77 -4.82 -11.64 8.41
C LYS A 77 -3.36 -11.41 8.73
N GLU A 78 -2.85 -12.14 9.71
CA GLU A 78 -1.44 -12.14 10.05
C GLU A 78 -0.60 -12.37 8.79
N ILE A 79 0.17 -11.37 8.39
CA ILE A 79 1.13 -11.49 7.31
C ILE A 79 2.34 -12.19 7.92
N GLN A 80 2.44 -13.50 7.69
CA GLN A 80 3.64 -14.28 7.92
C GLN A 80 4.74 -13.73 6.99
N VAL A 81 5.47 -12.72 7.48
CA VAL A 81 6.70 -12.28 6.82
C VAL A 81 7.69 -13.41 7.07
N ALA A 82 7.91 -14.26 6.05
CA ALA A 82 8.99 -15.23 6.08
C ALA A 82 10.25 -14.50 6.54
N ASP A 83 10.87 -15.01 7.63
CA ASP A 83 11.94 -14.38 8.39
C ASP A 83 12.78 -13.44 7.52
N ARG A 84 12.51 -12.14 7.62
CA ARG A 84 13.53 -11.17 7.26
C ARG A 84 14.64 -11.42 8.26
N PRO A 85 15.90 -11.67 7.83
CA PRO A 85 17.00 -11.72 8.77
C PRO A 85 16.97 -10.39 9.51
N VAL A 86 16.74 -10.50 10.82
CA VAL A 86 16.53 -9.39 11.72
C VAL A 86 17.65 -8.39 11.48
N SER A 87 17.32 -7.20 10.98
CA SER A 87 18.25 -6.08 10.94
C SER A 87 18.38 -5.51 12.35
N ASN A 88 18.88 -6.32 13.28
CA ASN A 88 19.25 -5.90 14.62
C ASN A 88 20.76 -6.00 14.73
N SER A 89 21.42 -4.91 14.35
CA SER A 89 22.62 -4.34 14.96
C SER A 89 23.51 -3.73 13.89
N ASP A 90 23.88 -2.49 14.13
CA ASP A 90 25.10 -1.95 13.56
C ASP A 90 26.26 -2.84 14.05
N CYS A 91 27.08 -3.30 13.10
CA CYS A 91 28.44 -3.81 13.32
C CYS A 91 28.65 -5.22 13.91
N SER A 92 28.30 -6.28 13.17
CA SER A 92 29.08 -7.54 13.25
C SER A 92 28.99 -8.40 11.96
N GLY A 93 29.46 -7.84 10.85
CA GLY A 93 29.78 -8.62 9.64
C GLY A 93 31.20 -9.19 9.70
N ALA A 94 31.47 -10.27 8.97
CA ALA A 94 32.82 -10.82 8.83
C ALA A 94 33.56 -10.13 7.66
N GLU A 95 34.83 -9.78 7.86
CA GLU A 95 35.67 -9.17 6.83
C GLU A 95 36.87 -10.06 6.53
N ILE A 96 37.19 -10.23 5.24
CA ILE A 96 38.40 -10.91 4.80
C ILE A 96 39.20 -9.99 3.89
N ILE A 97 40.52 -9.97 4.07
CA ILE A 97 41.46 -9.33 3.16
C ILE A 97 41.75 -10.33 2.05
N TRP A 98 41.29 -9.99 0.86
CA TRP A 98 41.59 -10.68 -0.39
C TRP A 98 42.89 -10.15 -0.99
N ASP A 99 43.42 -10.89 -1.97
CA ASP A 99 44.68 -10.55 -2.63
C ASP A 99 44.69 -9.12 -3.22
N ASN A 100 45.88 -8.51 -3.25
CA ASN A 100 46.11 -7.11 -3.62
C ASN A 100 45.37 -6.07 -2.74
N GLY A 101 45.14 -6.39 -1.47
CA GLY A 101 44.55 -5.47 -0.50
C GLY A 101 43.06 -5.18 -0.72
N ARG A 102 42.37 -6.01 -1.51
CA ARG A 102 40.91 -5.91 -1.68
C ARG A 102 40.21 -6.48 -0.45
N LEU A 103 39.14 -5.84 -0.01
CA LEU A 103 38.42 -6.27 1.20
C LEU A 103 37.02 -6.75 0.83
N ILE A 104 36.64 -7.94 1.31
CA ILE A 104 35.30 -8.49 1.12
C ILE A 104 34.60 -8.50 2.48
N ARG A 105 33.43 -7.86 2.54
CA ARG A 105 32.57 -7.80 3.73
C ARG A 105 31.35 -8.68 3.55
N PHE A 106 31.14 -9.57 4.51
CA PHE A 106 29.96 -10.42 4.57
C PHE A 106 29.04 -9.91 5.67
N ARG A 107 27.81 -9.57 5.31
CA ARG A 107 26.77 -9.15 6.27
C ARG A 107 26.36 -10.25 7.24
N GLN A 108 26.58 -11.51 6.85
CA GLN A 108 26.19 -12.71 7.59
C GLN A 108 27.32 -13.73 7.49
N VAL A 109 27.59 -14.45 8.57
CA VAL A 109 28.68 -15.45 8.64
C VAL A 109 28.40 -16.62 7.68
N GLU A 110 27.14 -16.95 7.46
CA GLU A 110 26.70 -18.00 6.55
C GLU A 110 27.16 -17.74 5.11
N LEU A 111 27.10 -16.48 4.67
CA LEU A 111 27.56 -16.08 3.33
C LEU A 111 29.07 -16.24 3.16
N LEU A 112 29.85 -16.03 4.23
CA LEU A 112 31.28 -16.32 4.23
C LEU A 112 31.52 -17.83 4.12
N ILE A 113 30.80 -18.64 4.88
CA ILE A 113 30.93 -20.10 4.83
C ILE A 113 30.60 -20.63 3.43
N ASP A 114 29.52 -20.15 2.82
CA ASP A 114 29.14 -20.53 1.46
C ASP A 114 30.18 -20.09 0.41
N PHE A 115 30.78 -18.92 0.60
CA PHE A 115 31.88 -18.46 -0.24
C PHE A 115 33.10 -19.39 -0.10
N LEU A 116 33.52 -19.73 1.11
CA LEU A 116 34.67 -20.61 1.36
C LEU A 116 34.43 -22.03 0.83
N LYS A 117 33.22 -22.57 0.98
CA LYS A 117 32.84 -23.90 0.43
C LYS A 117 32.91 -23.99 -1.09
N LYS A 118 32.82 -22.86 -1.80
CA LYS A 118 32.92 -22.82 -3.27
C LYS A 118 34.37 -22.73 -3.77
N VAL A 119 35.31 -22.41 -2.88
CA VAL A 119 36.72 -22.21 -3.21
C VAL A 119 37.58 -23.45 -2.85
N VAL A 120 37.03 -24.37 -2.06
CA VAL A 120 37.56 -25.73 -1.84
C VAL A 120 36.99 -26.68 -2.89
#